data_AF-A0A4P9YRL6-F1
#
_entry.id   AF-A0A4P9YRL6-F1
#
_cell.length_a   1.000
_cell.length_b   1.000
_cell.length_c   1.000
_cell.angle_alpha   90.00
_cell.angle_beta   90.00
_cell.angle_gamma   90.00
#
_symmetry.space_group_name_H-M   'P 1'
#
loop_
_entity.id
_entity.type
_entity.pdbx_description
1 polymer ?
#
loop_
_entity_poly.entity_id
_entity_poly.type
_entity_poly.pdbx_seq_one_letter_code
_entity_poly.pdbx_strand_id
1 'polypeptide(L)'
;MNHPTGDMNGYEYQMMHIDNVNVFRQRVVYVHLQLLVYTVLLLLFLWLFYHSVGFVCDSAKQLVHWCCLATTAMGVLAASLMLTSFYSPAGLSCRAVARVLSLGFDIAMMCTNAYLLECVYYALDRNRQLLVLGAILLMLPMPTFLLVFGQTTSFAILPWLGCSMLYSRLVILIKLLTSLPVNLLFIAAFGIVARREYRKRRRNRWRSLYRSGCVCVMLLVSTDLVRAMLCVLRPLVFATNTINLVYCSSELVGHMLVSATAIVLVKISLSFRLLDCERDLLLTLSEMK
;
A
#
# COMPACT_ATOMS: atom_id res chain seq x y z
N MET A 1 16.23 -13.28 -16.36
CA MET A 1 16.04 -14.64 -16.88
C MET A 1 14.58 -14.98 -16.78
N ASN A 2 13.94 -15.44 -17.86
CA ASN A 2 12.52 -15.77 -17.82
C ASN A 2 12.37 -17.23 -17.35
N HIS A 3 11.75 -17.43 -16.19
CA HIS A 3 11.37 -18.78 -15.77
C HIS A 3 10.16 -19.22 -16.60
N PRO A 4 10.16 -20.43 -17.19
CA PRO A 4 9.09 -20.86 -18.09
C PRO A 4 7.71 -20.88 -17.43
N THR A 5 7.66 -21.14 -16.12
CA THR A 5 6.40 -21.14 -15.35
C THR A 5 5.81 -19.75 -15.12
N GLY A 6 6.54 -18.67 -15.39
CA GLY A 6 6.00 -17.31 -15.28
C GLY A 6 5.05 -16.91 -16.40
N ASP A 7 5.13 -17.61 -17.54
CA ASP A 7 4.28 -17.37 -18.70
C ASP A 7 2.97 -18.19 -18.65
N MET A 8 2.88 -19.17 -17.76
CA MET A 8 1.67 -19.95 -17.51
C MET A 8 0.66 -19.17 -16.66
N ASN A 9 -0.62 -19.44 -16.87
CA ASN A 9 -1.67 -19.01 -15.94
C ASN A 9 -1.88 -20.03 -14.80
N GLY A 10 -2.69 -19.67 -13.81
CA GLY A 10 -2.93 -20.53 -12.65
C GLY A 10 -3.61 -21.86 -13.00
N TYR A 11 -4.48 -21.84 -14.02
CA TYR A 11 -5.22 -23.00 -14.51
C TYR A 11 -4.30 -24.03 -15.21
N GLU A 12 -3.48 -23.57 -16.16
CA GLU A 12 -2.49 -24.39 -16.87
C GLU A 12 -1.50 -25.06 -15.90
N TYR A 13 -1.08 -24.32 -14.87
CA TYR A 13 -0.19 -24.85 -13.85
C TYR A 13 -0.79 -26.01 -13.04
N GLN A 14 -2.11 -26.01 -12.83
CA GLN A 14 -2.81 -27.13 -12.18
C GLN A 14 -2.87 -28.34 -13.11
N MET A 15 -3.08 -28.13 -14.41
CA MET A 15 -3.23 -29.21 -15.39
C MET A 15 -1.92 -29.95 -15.70
N MET A 16 -0.76 -29.32 -15.49
CA MET A 16 0.55 -29.91 -15.81
C MET A 16 0.89 -31.21 -15.04
N HIS A 17 0.21 -31.54 -13.94
CA HIS A 17 0.46 -32.77 -13.16
C HIS A 17 -0.82 -33.53 -12.82
N ILE A 18 -1.73 -33.62 -13.77
CA ILE A 18 -2.98 -34.39 -13.59
C ILE A 18 -2.70 -35.87 -13.27
N ASP A 19 -1.58 -36.42 -13.76
CA ASP A 19 -1.20 -37.82 -13.56
C ASP A 19 -0.73 -38.13 -12.13
N ASN A 20 -0.33 -37.13 -11.34
CA ASN A 20 0.13 -37.31 -9.96
C ASN A 20 -0.84 -36.69 -8.96
N VAL A 21 -1.78 -37.53 -8.49
CA VAL A 21 -2.88 -37.14 -7.59
C VAL A 21 -2.40 -36.42 -6.33
N ASN A 22 -1.26 -36.81 -5.76
CA ASN A 22 -0.74 -36.19 -4.52
C ASN A 22 -0.25 -34.76 -4.75
N VAL A 23 0.50 -34.54 -5.84
CA VAL A 23 1.00 -33.21 -6.22
C VAL A 23 -0.16 -32.31 -6.63
N PHE A 24 -1.12 -32.86 -7.39
CA PHE A 24 -2.32 -32.14 -7.79
C PHE A 24 -3.13 -31.66 -6.58
N ARG A 25 -3.41 -32.56 -5.61
CA ARG A 25 -4.16 -32.23 -4.39
C ARG A 25 -3.50 -31.08 -3.61
N GLN A 26 -2.17 -31.12 -3.44
CA GLN A 26 -1.46 -30.05 -2.74
C GLN A 26 -1.61 -28.69 -3.46
N ARG A 27 -1.41 -28.65 -4.78
CA ARG A 27 -1.54 -27.41 -5.57
C ARG A 27 -2.96 -26.84 -5.52
N VAL A 28 -3.95 -27.72 -5.61
CA VAL A 28 -5.38 -27.34 -5.55
C VAL A 28 -5.69 -26.65 -4.23
N VAL A 29 -5.22 -27.18 -3.10
CA VAL A 29 -5.45 -26.58 -1.77
C VAL A 29 -4.89 -25.17 -1.68
N TYR A 30 -3.63 -24.96 -2.09
CA TYR A 30 -3.00 -23.64 -2.02
C TYR A 30 -3.65 -22.62 -2.96
N VAL A 31 -4.02 -23.05 -4.18
CA VAL A 31 -4.72 -22.16 -5.13
C VAL A 31 -6.11 -21.78 -4.60
N HIS A 32 -6.86 -22.71 -4.01
CA HIS A 32 -8.17 -22.39 -3.43
C HIS A 32 -8.06 -21.46 -2.23
N LEU A 33 -7.04 -21.65 -1.38
CA LEU A 33 -6.78 -20.74 -0.27
C LEU A 33 -6.45 -19.33 -0.78
N GLN A 34 -5.59 -19.22 -1.80
CA GLN A 34 -5.24 -17.95 -2.42
C GLN A 34 -6.46 -17.28 -3.08
N LEU A 35 -7.31 -18.07 -3.73
CA LEU A 35 -8.57 -17.61 -4.32
C LEU A 35 -9.52 -17.05 -3.25
N LEU A 36 -9.66 -17.75 -2.11
CA LEU A 36 -10.48 -17.30 -0.98
C LEU A 36 -9.97 -15.96 -0.45
N VAL A 37 -8.65 -15.82 -0.25
CA VAL A 37 -8.03 -14.57 0.21
C VAL A 37 -8.30 -13.42 -0.78
N TYR A 38 -8.09 -13.63 -2.08
CA TYR A 38 -8.36 -12.58 -3.07
C TYR A 38 -9.84 -12.25 -3.23
N THR A 39 -10.74 -13.22 -3.00
CA THR A 39 -12.19 -12.96 -3.00
C THR A 39 -12.56 -12.02 -1.85
N VAL A 40 -12.07 -12.30 -0.64
CA VAL A 40 -12.29 -11.42 0.53
C VAL A 40 -11.72 -10.03 0.27
N LEU A 41 -10.51 -9.95 -0.29
CA LEU A 41 -9.89 -8.66 -0.64
C LEU A 41 -10.66 -7.90 -1.70
N LEU A 42 -11.16 -8.58 -2.74
CA LEU A 42 -11.98 -7.95 -3.77
C LEU A 42 -13.23 -7.32 -3.15
N LEU A 43 -13.95 -8.06 -2.29
CA LEU A 43 -15.14 -7.55 -1.62
C LEU A 43 -14.81 -6.32 -0.75
N LEU A 44 -13.70 -6.36 -0.03
CA LEU A 44 -13.24 -5.23 0.76
C LEU A 44 -12.88 -4.02 -0.11
N PHE A 45 -12.13 -4.21 -1.19
CA PHE A 45 -11.76 -3.12 -2.11
C PHE A 45 -12.96 -2.56 -2.85
N LEU A 46 -13.95 -3.37 -3.21
CA LEU A 46 -15.21 -2.89 -3.79
C LEU A 46 -15.98 -2.01 -2.80
N TRP A 47 -16.06 -2.43 -1.54
CA TRP A 47 -16.67 -1.63 -0.48
C TRP A 47 -15.93 -0.29 -0.27
N LEU A 48 -14.60 -0.32 -0.22
CA LEU A 48 -13.77 0.88 -0.11
C LEU A 48 -13.89 1.79 -1.35
N PHE A 49 -13.95 1.20 -2.55
CA PHE A 49 -14.11 1.92 -3.81
C PHE A 49 -15.47 2.64 -3.87
N TYR A 50 -16.54 1.96 -3.46
CA TYR A 50 -17.86 2.57 -3.37
C TYR A 50 -17.85 3.83 -2.47
N HIS A 51 -17.21 3.75 -1.29
CA HIS A 51 -17.07 4.90 -0.41
C HIS A 51 -16.14 5.99 -0.98
N SER A 52 -15.04 5.63 -1.63
CA SER A 52 -14.09 6.59 -2.20
C SER A 52 -14.70 7.38 -3.35
N VAL A 53 -15.58 6.77 -4.16
CA VAL A 53 -16.35 7.46 -5.20
C VAL A 53 -17.23 8.56 -4.59
N GLY A 54 -18.00 8.25 -3.53
CA GLY A 54 -18.82 9.27 -2.84
C GLY A 54 -17.98 10.46 -2.38
N PHE A 55 -16.78 10.21 -1.86
CA PHE A 55 -15.87 11.27 -1.41
C PHE A 55 -15.36 12.18 -2.54
N VAL A 56 -15.10 11.61 -3.72
CA VAL A 56 -14.71 12.40 -4.89
C VAL A 56 -15.89 13.21 -5.43
N CYS A 57 -17.10 12.65 -5.43
CA CYS A 57 -18.32 13.35 -5.83
C CYS A 57 -18.63 14.55 -4.93
N ASP A 58 -18.49 14.40 -3.60
CA ASP A 58 -18.77 15.48 -2.64
C ASP A 58 -17.71 16.59 -2.67
N SER A 59 -16.46 16.27 -3.04
CA SER A 59 -15.32 17.20 -2.91
C SER A 59 -14.19 16.88 -3.88
N ALA A 60 -14.44 17.12 -5.17
CA ALA A 60 -13.51 16.85 -6.27
C ALA A 60 -12.22 17.70 -6.24
N LYS A 61 -12.15 18.75 -5.41
CA LYS A 61 -10.97 19.64 -5.33
C LYS A 61 -9.84 19.10 -4.44
N GLN A 62 -10.10 18.09 -3.62
CA GLN A 62 -9.11 17.55 -2.68
C GLN A 62 -8.34 16.38 -3.29
N LEU A 63 -7.01 16.51 -3.39
CA LEU A 63 -6.12 15.50 -3.98
C LEU A 63 -6.22 14.15 -3.26
N VAL A 64 -6.40 14.18 -1.93
CA VAL A 64 -6.55 12.99 -1.07
C VAL A 64 -7.67 12.06 -1.55
N HIS A 65 -8.80 12.62 -1.99
CA HIS A 65 -9.93 11.82 -2.47
C HIS A 65 -9.60 11.09 -3.77
N TRP A 66 -8.91 11.75 -4.70
CA TRP A 66 -8.42 11.13 -5.94
C TRP A 66 -7.39 10.05 -5.67
N CYS A 67 -6.46 10.29 -4.73
CA CYS A 67 -5.49 9.29 -4.29
C CYS A 67 -6.14 8.06 -3.67
N CYS A 68 -7.20 8.25 -2.87
CA CYS A 68 -8.01 7.16 -2.31
C CYS A 68 -8.72 6.36 -3.41
N LEU A 69 -9.35 7.05 -4.35
CA LEU A 69 -10.05 6.44 -5.48
C LEU A 69 -9.08 5.63 -6.35
N ALA A 70 -7.93 6.21 -6.71
CA ALA A 70 -6.90 5.54 -7.51
C ALA A 70 -6.37 4.27 -6.80
N THR A 71 -6.07 4.36 -5.51
CA THR A 71 -5.56 3.22 -4.72
C THR A 71 -6.59 2.10 -4.64
N THR A 72 -7.87 2.44 -4.37
CA THR A 72 -8.95 1.45 -4.26
C THR A 72 -9.30 0.84 -5.62
N ALA A 73 -9.31 1.63 -6.70
CA ALA A 73 -9.50 1.16 -8.07
C ALA A 73 -8.41 0.16 -8.48
N MET A 74 -7.14 0.45 -8.18
CA MET A 74 -6.03 -0.46 -8.45
C MET A 74 -6.15 -1.75 -7.63
N GLY A 75 -6.65 -1.69 -6.39
CA GLY A 75 -6.94 -2.88 -5.58
C GLY A 75 -8.03 -3.76 -6.18
N VAL A 76 -9.13 -3.18 -6.67
CA VAL A 76 -10.20 -3.90 -7.38
C VAL A 76 -9.66 -4.54 -8.67
N LEU A 77 -8.88 -3.79 -9.47
CA LEU A 77 -8.27 -4.30 -10.69
C LEU A 77 -7.31 -5.45 -10.39
N ALA A 78 -6.41 -5.29 -9.42
CA ALA A 78 -5.48 -6.31 -8.98
C ALA A 78 -6.18 -7.61 -8.56
N ALA A 79 -7.19 -7.51 -7.68
CA ALA A 79 -7.89 -8.67 -7.15
C ALA A 79 -8.73 -9.37 -8.24
N SER A 80 -9.41 -8.62 -9.11
CA SER A 80 -10.18 -9.19 -10.23
C SER A 80 -9.28 -9.92 -11.22
N LEU A 81 -8.15 -9.34 -11.62
CA LEU A 81 -7.19 -9.99 -12.53
C LEU A 81 -6.62 -11.27 -11.92
N MET A 82 -6.33 -11.28 -10.61
CA MET A 82 -5.92 -12.48 -9.89
C MET A 82 -6.99 -13.58 -9.97
N LEU A 83 -8.25 -13.27 -9.67
CA LEU A 83 -9.34 -14.26 -9.76
C LEU A 83 -9.49 -14.82 -11.19
N THR A 84 -9.42 -13.96 -12.21
CA THR A 84 -9.52 -14.40 -13.62
C THR A 84 -8.35 -15.29 -14.05
N SER A 85 -7.14 -15.07 -13.52
CA SER A 85 -5.95 -15.87 -13.82
C SER A 85 -6.04 -17.31 -13.29
N PHE A 86 -6.81 -17.53 -12.21
CA PHE A 86 -6.98 -18.87 -11.63
C PHE A 86 -8.20 -19.64 -12.16
N TYR A 87 -9.28 -18.95 -12.54
CA TYR A 87 -10.52 -19.62 -12.95
C TYR A 87 -10.66 -19.81 -14.47
N SER A 88 -10.08 -18.92 -15.28
CA SER A 88 -10.22 -18.97 -16.73
C SER A 88 -9.09 -19.75 -17.38
N PRO A 89 -9.36 -20.68 -18.32
CA PRO A 89 -8.33 -21.31 -19.14
C PRO A 89 -7.60 -20.28 -20.02
N ALA A 90 -8.26 -19.18 -20.37
CA ALA A 90 -7.69 -18.02 -21.07
C ALA A 90 -7.27 -16.90 -20.09
N GLY A 91 -6.94 -17.25 -18.85
CA GLY A 91 -6.52 -16.31 -17.82
C GLY A 91 -5.16 -15.67 -18.14
N LEU A 92 -4.90 -14.53 -17.52
CA LEU A 92 -3.62 -13.83 -17.64
C LEU A 92 -2.46 -14.65 -17.07
N SER A 93 -1.30 -14.55 -17.70
CA SER A 93 -0.07 -15.16 -17.20
C SER A 93 0.33 -14.58 -15.85
N CYS A 94 0.98 -15.39 -15.01
CA CYS A 94 1.51 -14.95 -13.71
C CYS A 94 2.36 -13.68 -13.83
N ARG A 95 3.19 -13.58 -14.89
CA ARG A 95 3.99 -12.38 -15.20
C ARG A 95 3.13 -11.14 -15.43
N ALA A 96 2.08 -11.24 -16.21
CA ALA A 96 1.20 -10.11 -16.51
C ALA A 96 0.50 -9.61 -15.24
N VAL A 97 -0.06 -10.54 -14.46
CA VAL A 97 -0.74 -10.20 -13.20
C VAL A 97 0.25 -9.57 -12.22
N ALA A 98 1.45 -10.15 -12.07
CA ALA A 98 2.47 -9.61 -11.19
C ALA A 98 2.89 -8.17 -11.55
N ARG A 99 3.02 -7.85 -12.84
CA ARG A 99 3.31 -6.48 -13.29
C ARG A 99 2.19 -5.51 -12.92
N VAL A 100 0.93 -5.89 -13.09
CA VAL A 100 -0.21 -5.04 -12.71
C VAL A 100 -0.25 -4.82 -11.19
N LEU A 101 0.02 -5.86 -10.40
CA LEU A 101 0.15 -5.74 -8.95
C LEU A 101 1.24 -4.74 -8.55
N SER A 102 2.42 -4.84 -9.16
CA SER A 102 3.54 -3.93 -8.88
C SER A 102 3.20 -2.49 -9.23
N LEU A 103 2.54 -2.26 -10.37
CA LEU A 103 2.05 -0.93 -10.74
C LEU A 103 1.04 -0.38 -9.73
N GLY A 104 0.07 -1.20 -9.32
CA GLY A 104 -0.92 -0.80 -8.31
C GLY A 104 -0.29 -0.46 -6.97
N PHE A 105 0.73 -1.22 -6.58
CA PHE A 105 1.52 -0.96 -5.37
C PHE A 105 2.27 0.37 -5.42
N ASP A 106 2.94 0.67 -6.53
CA ASP A 106 3.67 1.92 -6.66
C ASP A 106 2.71 3.12 -6.72
N ILE A 107 1.55 2.99 -7.36
CA ILE A 107 0.48 4.02 -7.33
C ILE A 107 0.00 4.25 -5.89
N ALA A 108 -0.25 3.18 -5.12
CA ALA A 108 -0.67 3.30 -3.73
C ALA A 108 0.38 4.00 -2.86
N MET A 109 1.66 3.69 -3.08
CA MET A 109 2.78 4.35 -2.42
C MET A 109 2.86 5.84 -2.77
N MET A 110 2.72 6.20 -4.06
CA MET A 110 2.68 7.60 -4.48
C MET A 110 1.52 8.35 -3.83
N CYS A 111 0.33 7.75 -3.80
CA CYS A 111 -0.85 8.32 -3.18
C CYS A 111 -0.64 8.57 -1.68
N THR A 112 -0.07 7.59 -0.98
CA THR A 112 0.24 7.69 0.45
C THR A 112 1.26 8.81 0.71
N ASN A 113 2.31 8.86 -0.09
CA ASN A 113 3.35 9.88 0.04
C ASN A 113 2.88 11.29 -0.30
N ALA A 114 2.01 11.44 -1.32
CA ALA A 114 1.41 12.71 -1.68
C ALA A 114 0.55 13.26 -0.53
N TYR A 115 -0.25 12.39 0.09
CA TYR A 115 -1.03 12.72 1.28
C TYR A 115 -0.14 13.16 2.46
N LEU A 116 0.96 12.44 2.71
CA LEU A 116 1.91 12.82 3.77
C LEU A 116 2.60 14.15 3.47
N LEU A 117 2.95 14.40 2.21
CA LEU A 117 3.54 15.65 1.78
C LEU A 117 2.56 16.83 1.98
N GLU A 118 1.28 16.64 1.67
CA GLU A 118 0.23 17.62 1.94
C GLU A 118 0.11 17.92 3.44
N CYS A 119 0.11 16.89 4.29
CA CYS A 119 0.09 17.06 5.75
C CYS A 119 1.30 17.88 6.25
N VAL A 120 2.50 17.55 5.76
CA VAL A 120 3.73 18.26 6.13
C VAL A 120 3.71 19.70 5.62
N TYR A 121 3.21 19.93 4.41
CA TYR A 121 3.09 21.26 3.81
C TYR A 121 2.22 22.18 4.68
N TYR A 122 1.07 21.70 5.15
CA TYR A 122 0.23 22.46 6.07
C TYR A 122 0.88 22.66 7.44
N ALA A 123 1.60 21.65 7.95
CA ALA A 123 2.25 21.74 9.26
C ALA A 123 3.48 22.68 9.28
N LEU A 124 4.13 22.90 8.13
CA LEU A 124 5.29 23.78 7.97
C LEU A 124 4.93 25.14 7.36
N ASP A 125 3.73 25.64 7.66
CA ASP A 125 3.27 26.97 7.27
C ASP A 125 3.35 27.22 5.76
N ARG A 126 2.97 26.22 4.96
CA ARG A 126 2.82 26.32 3.51
C ARG A 126 4.11 26.64 2.75
N ASN A 127 5.26 26.21 3.25
CA ASN A 127 6.54 26.39 2.56
C ASN A 127 6.58 25.64 1.21
N ARG A 128 6.56 26.40 0.10
CA ARG A 128 6.54 25.88 -1.27
C ARG A 128 7.81 25.12 -1.66
N GLN A 129 8.97 25.49 -1.11
CA GLN A 129 10.24 24.84 -1.44
C GLN A 129 10.23 23.36 -1.02
N LEU A 130 9.60 23.06 0.12
CA LEU A 130 9.51 21.71 0.66
C LEU A 130 8.55 20.83 -0.16
N LEU A 131 7.52 21.43 -0.75
CA LEU A 131 6.61 20.76 -1.66
C LEU A 131 7.30 20.41 -2.99
N VAL A 132 8.10 21.33 -3.55
CA VAL A 132 8.90 21.05 -4.76
C VAL A 132 9.93 19.96 -4.49
N LEU A 133 10.68 20.08 -3.39
CA LEU A 133 11.69 19.08 -3.01
C LEU A 133 11.04 17.71 -2.76
N GLY A 134 9.93 17.67 -2.03
CA GLY A 134 9.16 16.46 -1.80
C GLY A 134 8.64 15.85 -3.09
N ALA A 135 8.05 16.64 -3.99
CA ALA A 135 7.55 16.16 -5.27
C ALA A 135 8.68 15.57 -6.13
N ILE A 136 9.85 16.21 -6.21
CA ILE A 136 11.01 15.69 -6.95
C ILE A 136 11.48 14.37 -6.32
N LEU A 137 11.65 14.34 -5.00
CA LEU A 137 12.12 13.16 -4.28
C LEU A 137 11.13 11.99 -4.36
N LEU A 138 9.84 12.26 -4.54
CA LEU A 138 8.77 11.26 -4.60
C LEU A 138 8.51 10.76 -6.02
N MET A 139 8.60 11.63 -7.02
CA MET A 139 8.25 11.30 -8.41
C MET A 139 9.42 10.63 -9.15
N LEU A 140 10.66 11.02 -8.87
CA LEU A 140 11.84 10.50 -9.56
C LEU A 140 12.13 9.00 -9.32
N PRO A 141 11.95 8.44 -8.09
CA PRO A 141 12.28 7.04 -7.83
C PRO A 141 11.30 6.02 -8.42
N MET A 142 10.07 6.45 -8.72
CA MET A 142 9.02 5.53 -9.17
C MET A 142 9.25 4.97 -10.58
N PRO A 143 9.52 5.79 -11.63
CA PRO A 143 9.79 5.25 -12.96
C PRO A 143 11.10 4.45 -13.00
N THR A 144 12.11 4.85 -12.22
CA THR A 144 13.37 4.12 -12.13
C THR A 144 13.17 2.75 -11.48
N PHE A 145 12.36 2.65 -10.42
CA PHE A 145 11.98 1.37 -9.83
C PHE A 145 11.24 0.48 -10.81
N LEU A 146 10.23 1.00 -11.55
CA LEU A 146 9.46 0.22 -12.52
C LEU A 146 10.32 -0.33 -13.67
N LEU A 147 11.25 0.48 -14.18
CA LEU A 147 12.18 0.06 -15.24
C LEU A 147 13.11 -1.07 -14.75
N VAL A 148 13.73 -0.91 -13.58
CA VAL A 148 14.63 -1.92 -13.03
C VAL A 148 13.86 -3.18 -12.64
N PHE A 149 12.68 -3.03 -12.04
CA PHE A 149 11.79 -4.12 -11.68
C PHE A 149 11.47 -4.95 -12.93
N GLY A 150 10.96 -4.33 -13.99
CA GLY A 150 10.56 -5.01 -15.22
C GLY A 150 11.67 -5.81 -15.91
N GLN A 151 12.93 -5.40 -15.75
CA GLN A 151 14.09 -6.07 -16.36
C GLN A 151 14.72 -7.15 -15.48
N THR A 152 14.68 -6.99 -14.16
CA THR A 152 15.49 -7.82 -13.24
C THR A 152 14.66 -8.84 -12.47
N THR A 153 13.35 -8.67 -12.34
CA THR A 153 12.51 -9.63 -11.62
C THR A 153 12.13 -10.83 -12.47
N SER A 154 12.24 -12.02 -11.89
CA SER A 154 11.76 -13.26 -12.51
C SER A 154 10.44 -13.65 -11.88
N PHE A 155 9.52 -14.17 -12.67
CA PHE A 155 8.19 -14.60 -12.21
C PHE A 155 8.10 -16.11 -12.35
N ALA A 156 7.65 -16.79 -11.30
CA ALA A 156 7.51 -18.24 -11.29
C ALA A 156 6.29 -18.63 -10.45
N ILE A 157 5.58 -19.65 -10.93
CA ILE A 157 4.56 -20.32 -10.11
C ILE A 157 5.28 -21.42 -9.30
N LEU A 158 5.22 -21.29 -7.97
CA LEU A 158 5.78 -22.27 -7.03
C LEU A 158 4.64 -23.13 -6.44
N PRO A 159 4.90 -24.41 -6.15
CA PRO A 159 3.83 -25.34 -5.77
C PRO A 159 3.20 -25.03 -4.41
N TRP A 160 3.94 -24.38 -3.51
CA TRP A 160 3.41 -23.91 -2.23
C TRP A 160 2.90 -22.47 -2.28
N LEU A 161 3.50 -21.60 -3.09
CA LEU A 161 3.26 -20.15 -3.07
C LEU A 161 2.26 -19.64 -4.12
N GLY A 162 1.96 -20.45 -5.14
CA GLY A 162 1.28 -19.99 -6.33
C GLY A 162 2.17 -19.04 -7.14
N CYS A 163 1.57 -18.03 -7.77
CA CYS A 163 2.30 -17.01 -8.52
C CYS A 163 3.15 -16.13 -7.59
N SER A 164 4.48 -16.24 -7.71
CA SER A 164 5.43 -15.49 -6.88
C SER A 164 6.40 -14.67 -7.72
N MET A 165 6.82 -13.54 -7.15
CA MET A 165 7.87 -12.69 -7.70
C MET A 165 9.21 -13.05 -7.05
N LEU A 166 10.18 -13.44 -7.87
CA LEU A 166 11.56 -13.68 -7.43
C LEU A 166 12.32 -12.38 -7.62
N TYR A 167 12.40 -11.61 -6.52
CA TYR A 167 13.11 -10.34 -6.47
C TYR A 167 14.62 -10.55 -6.52
N SER A 168 15.30 -9.83 -7.40
CA SER A 168 16.75 -9.67 -7.33
C SER A 168 17.12 -8.84 -6.10
N ARG A 169 18.31 -9.11 -5.53
CA ARG A 169 18.88 -8.30 -4.43
C ARG A 169 18.96 -6.81 -4.78
N LEU A 170 19.18 -6.49 -6.05
CA LEU A 170 19.22 -5.11 -6.56
C LEU A 170 17.86 -4.40 -6.40
N VAL A 171 16.75 -5.08 -6.69
CA VAL A 171 15.41 -4.50 -6.58
C VAL A 171 15.08 -4.16 -5.14
N ILE A 172 15.44 -5.06 -4.21
CA ILE A 172 15.26 -4.85 -2.77
C ILE A 172 16.08 -3.64 -2.31
N LEU A 173 17.35 -3.57 -2.73
CA LEU A 173 18.24 -2.47 -2.35
C LEU A 173 17.74 -1.12 -2.90
N ILE A 174 17.28 -1.08 -4.16
CA ILE A 174 16.71 0.12 -4.76
C ILE A 174 15.42 0.52 -4.04
N LYS A 175 14.52 -0.43 -3.75
CA LYS A 175 13.29 -0.12 -3.01
C LYS A 175 13.58 0.45 -1.63
N LEU A 176 14.57 -0.12 -0.94
CA LEU A 176 15.02 0.39 0.36
C LEU A 176 15.61 1.80 0.23
N LEU A 177 16.54 2.00 -0.72
CA LEU A 177 17.22 3.28 -0.93
C LEU A 177 16.26 4.39 -1.35
N THR A 178 15.16 4.05 -2.01
CA THR A 178 14.15 5.02 -2.47
C THR A 178 13.09 5.30 -1.40
N SER A 179 12.71 4.31 -0.59
CA SER A 179 11.67 4.48 0.43
C SER A 179 12.23 5.07 1.74
N LEU A 180 13.46 4.72 2.11
CA LEU A 180 14.06 5.09 3.40
C LEU A 180 14.30 6.62 3.55
N PRO A 181 14.84 7.35 2.55
CA PRO A 181 15.03 8.80 2.66
C PRO A 181 13.71 9.55 2.82
N VAL A 182 12.67 9.11 2.09
CA VAL A 182 11.32 9.68 2.16
C VAL A 182 10.74 9.48 3.55
N ASN A 183 10.85 8.26 4.10
CA ASN A 183 10.36 7.96 5.45
C ASN A 183 11.13 8.72 6.53
N LEU A 184 12.45 8.85 6.41
CA LEU A 184 13.27 9.65 7.32
C LEU A 184 12.90 11.13 7.27
N LEU A 185 12.66 11.68 6.07
CA LEU A 185 12.20 13.05 5.88
C LEU A 185 10.86 13.27 6.59
N PHE A 186 9.91 12.35 6.44
CA PHE A 186 8.63 12.44 7.14
C PHE A 186 8.79 12.35 8.65
N ILE A 187 9.55 11.39 9.18
CA ILE A 187 9.82 11.30 10.63
C ILE A 187 10.42 12.61 11.15
N ALA A 188 11.42 13.16 10.46
CA ALA A 188 12.06 14.41 10.85
C ALA A 188 11.08 15.59 10.83
N ALA A 189 10.29 15.73 9.76
CA ALA A 189 9.29 16.79 9.63
C ALA A 189 8.23 16.70 10.74
N PHE A 190 7.66 15.52 10.97
CA PHE A 190 6.69 15.29 12.03
C PHE A 190 7.30 15.48 13.43
N GLY A 191 8.57 15.13 13.63
CA GLY A 191 9.29 15.38 14.88
C GLY A 191 9.46 16.88 15.17
N ILE A 192 9.81 17.68 14.17
CA ILE A 192 9.92 19.14 14.29
C ILE A 192 8.57 19.75 14.63
N VAL A 193 7.52 19.35 13.92
CA VAL A 193 6.14 19.80 14.17
C VAL A 193 5.74 19.43 15.60
N ALA A 194 5.89 18.15 15.98
CA ALA A 194 5.58 17.67 17.32
C ALA A 194 6.30 18.50 18.41
N ARG A 195 7.59 18.81 18.22
CA ARG A 195 8.37 19.60 19.18
C ARG A 195 7.92 21.05 19.28
N ARG A 196 7.65 21.72 18.15
CA ARG A 196 7.20 23.13 18.11
C ARG A 196 5.87 23.29 18.84
N GLU A 197 5.02 22.33 18.64
CA GLU A 197 3.59 22.44 18.84
C GLU A 197 3.31 21.91 20.29
N TYR A 198 4.16 21.00 20.81
CA TYR A 198 4.38 20.74 22.25
C TYR A 198 4.84 21.99 23.04
N ARG A 199 5.70 22.84 22.48
CA ARG A 199 6.15 24.08 23.16
C ARG A 199 5.07 25.16 23.18
N LYS A 200 4.25 25.27 22.12
CA LYS A 200 3.25 26.35 21.96
C LYS A 200 1.94 26.11 22.72
N ARG A 201 1.43 24.87 22.79
CA ARG A 201 0.11 24.59 23.37
C ARG A 201 0.22 23.79 24.67
N ARG A 202 -0.07 24.42 25.82
CA ARG A 202 -0.20 23.75 27.13
C ARG A 202 -1.38 22.74 27.11
N ARG A 203 -1.03 21.46 27.04
CA ARG A 203 -1.75 20.22 27.43
C ARG A 203 -3.03 19.74 26.72
N ASN A 204 -4.09 20.53 26.47
CA ASN A 204 -5.40 19.90 26.17
C ASN A 204 -5.74 19.70 24.68
N ARG A 205 -5.48 20.66 23.79
CA ARG A 205 -5.77 20.50 22.33
C ARG A 205 -4.71 19.67 21.59
N TRP A 206 -3.51 19.54 22.17
CA TRP A 206 -2.40 18.74 21.63
C TRP A 206 -2.77 17.27 21.43
N ARG A 207 -3.53 16.70 22.39
CA ARG A 207 -3.89 15.27 22.39
C ARG A 207 -4.73 14.87 21.19
N SER A 208 -5.62 15.73 20.68
CA SER A 208 -6.49 15.39 19.55
C SER A 208 -5.78 15.48 18.19
N LEU A 209 -4.90 16.47 18.00
CA LEU A 209 -4.17 16.64 16.73
C LEU A 209 -3.08 15.57 16.54
N TYR A 210 -2.34 15.25 17.61
CA TYR A 210 -1.26 14.26 17.58
C TYR A 210 -1.78 12.84 17.31
N ARG A 211 -2.98 12.48 17.78
CA ARG A 211 -3.44 11.08 17.81
C ARG A 211 -3.81 10.49 16.45
N SER A 212 -4.11 11.30 15.43
CA SER A 212 -4.53 10.77 14.12
C SER A 212 -3.42 10.82 13.06
N GLY A 213 -2.73 11.96 12.91
CA GLY A 213 -1.68 12.11 11.90
C GLY A 213 -0.38 11.39 12.26
N CYS A 214 0.16 11.62 13.47
CA CYS A 214 1.42 10.99 13.88
C CYS A 214 1.31 9.48 14.02
N VAL A 215 0.17 8.95 14.50
CA VAL A 215 -0.03 7.51 14.62
C VAL A 215 -0.02 6.85 13.25
N CYS A 216 -0.69 7.45 12.25
CA CYS A 216 -0.66 6.95 10.89
C CYS A 216 0.75 6.93 10.30
N VAL A 217 1.52 8.01 10.48
CA VAL A 217 2.90 8.10 9.97
C VAL A 217 3.80 7.11 10.68
N MET A 218 3.71 7.00 12.01
CA MET A 218 4.51 6.03 12.76
C MET A 218 4.15 4.60 12.39
N LEU A 219 2.86 4.28 12.19
CA LEU A 219 2.43 2.96 11.73
C LEU A 219 2.99 2.68 10.33
N LEU A 220 2.88 3.62 9.39
CA LEU A 220 3.42 3.44 8.05
C LEU A 220 4.94 3.18 8.11
N VAL A 221 5.69 4.04 8.78
CA VAL A 221 7.15 3.92 8.86
C VAL A 221 7.58 2.67 9.62
N SER A 222 6.90 2.30 10.71
CA SER A 222 7.19 1.07 11.43
C SER A 222 6.91 -0.16 10.57
N THR A 223 5.84 -0.17 9.76
CA THR A 223 5.60 -1.27 8.82
C THR A 223 6.70 -1.35 7.75
N ASP A 224 7.19 -0.22 7.24
CA ASP A 224 8.30 -0.17 6.28
C ASP A 224 9.61 -0.68 6.89
N LEU A 225 9.91 -0.26 8.13
CA LEU A 225 11.10 -0.70 8.86
C LEU A 225 11.06 -2.18 9.20
N VAL A 226 9.90 -2.67 9.66
CA VAL A 226 9.69 -4.09 9.91
C VAL A 226 9.90 -4.86 8.62
N ARG A 227 9.30 -4.45 7.50
CA ARG A 227 9.52 -5.10 6.19
C ARG A 227 10.98 -5.07 5.74
N ALA A 228 11.68 -3.96 5.91
CA ALA A 228 13.10 -3.86 5.59
C ALA A 228 13.94 -4.85 6.43
N MET A 229 13.72 -4.90 7.75
CA MET A 229 14.39 -5.85 8.65
C MET A 229 14.09 -7.30 8.27
N LEU A 230 12.81 -7.59 8.03
CA LEU A 230 12.31 -8.88 7.59
C LEU A 230 12.92 -9.31 6.24
N CYS A 231 13.14 -8.38 5.31
CA CYS A 231 13.86 -8.62 4.05
C CYS A 231 15.35 -8.95 4.29
N VAL A 232 16.03 -8.24 5.19
CA VAL A 232 17.45 -8.50 5.53
C VAL A 232 17.62 -9.84 6.26
N LEU A 233 16.64 -10.22 7.07
CA LEU A 233 16.62 -11.49 7.80
C LEU A 233 16.24 -12.70 6.92
N ARG A 234 15.71 -12.49 5.72
CA ARG A 234 15.31 -13.55 4.79
C ARG A 234 16.34 -14.67 4.60
N PRO A 235 17.65 -14.43 4.36
CA PRO A 235 18.63 -15.50 4.25
C PRO A 235 18.75 -16.37 5.51
N LEU A 236 18.48 -15.82 6.71
CA LEU A 236 18.44 -16.58 7.96
C LEU A 236 17.13 -17.39 8.08
N VAL A 237 16.01 -16.81 7.63
CA VAL A 237 14.67 -17.44 7.70
C VAL A 237 14.48 -18.53 6.64
N PHE A 238 15.20 -18.48 5.52
CA PHE A 238 15.10 -19.46 4.42
C PHE A 238 15.42 -20.90 4.82
N ALA A 239 16.07 -21.12 5.97
CA ALA A 239 16.23 -22.44 6.56
C ALA A 239 14.88 -23.09 6.99
N THR A 240 13.80 -22.30 7.06
CA THR A 240 12.46 -22.76 7.43
C THR A 240 11.48 -22.57 6.25
N ASN A 241 11.13 -23.65 5.56
CA ASN A 241 10.34 -23.63 4.31
C ASN A 241 8.91 -23.07 4.43
N THR A 242 8.37 -22.88 5.64
CA THR A 242 6.95 -22.57 5.87
C THR A 242 6.61 -21.07 5.92
N ILE A 243 7.58 -20.17 6.14
CA ILE A 243 7.28 -18.73 6.41
C ILE A 243 7.20 -17.88 5.12
N ASN A 244 7.67 -18.41 3.98
CA ASN A 244 7.76 -17.65 2.73
C ASN A 244 6.40 -17.28 2.10
N LEU A 245 5.33 -18.05 2.39
CA LEU A 245 4.00 -17.94 1.76
C LEU A 245 3.22 -16.70 2.23
N VAL A 246 3.35 -16.39 3.52
CA VAL A 246 2.71 -15.22 4.12
C VAL A 246 3.40 -13.94 3.68
N TYR A 247 4.71 -13.97 3.45
CA TYR A 247 5.49 -12.75 3.26
C TYR A 247 5.15 -11.96 1.99
N CYS A 248 5.13 -12.60 0.82
CA CYS A 248 4.98 -11.85 -0.44
C CYS A 248 3.53 -11.40 -0.68
N SER A 249 2.55 -12.18 -0.21
CA SER A 249 1.13 -11.83 -0.26
C SER A 249 0.76 -10.80 0.82
N SER A 250 1.27 -10.92 2.05
CA SER A 250 1.01 -9.94 3.11
C SER A 250 1.70 -8.59 2.89
N GLU A 251 2.82 -8.53 2.16
CA GLU A 251 3.47 -7.26 1.83
C GLU A 251 2.57 -6.37 0.97
N LEU A 252 2.03 -6.93 -0.11
CA LEU A 252 1.21 -6.19 -1.05
C LEU A 252 -0.17 -5.85 -0.44
N VAL A 253 -0.79 -6.86 0.17
CA VAL A 253 -2.11 -6.73 0.80
C VAL A 253 -2.02 -5.80 2.00
N GLY A 254 -1.03 -6.00 2.87
CA GLY A 254 -0.81 -5.18 4.06
C GLY A 254 -0.61 -3.71 3.71
N HIS A 255 0.16 -3.40 2.68
CA HIS A 255 0.33 -2.01 2.26
C HIS A 255 -0.94 -1.38 1.70
N MET A 256 -1.62 -2.06 0.77
CA MET A 256 -2.86 -1.49 0.22
C MET A 256 -3.93 -1.35 1.31
N LEU A 257 -4.00 -2.31 2.24
CA LEU A 257 -4.92 -2.28 3.38
C LEU A 257 -4.56 -1.14 4.35
N VAL A 258 -3.28 -1.00 4.72
CA VAL A 258 -2.81 0.07 5.60
C VAL A 258 -3.02 1.43 4.96
N SER A 259 -2.71 1.60 3.68
CA SER A 259 -2.94 2.84 2.95
C SER A 259 -4.44 3.16 2.86
N ALA A 260 -5.28 2.19 2.49
CA ALA A 260 -6.72 2.41 2.40
C ALA A 260 -7.35 2.70 3.77
N THR A 261 -7.01 1.92 4.80
CA THR A 261 -7.52 2.12 6.16
C THR A 261 -7.01 3.41 6.77
N ALA A 262 -5.75 3.78 6.55
CA ALA A 262 -5.19 5.06 6.95
C ALA A 262 -5.99 6.23 6.36
N ILE A 263 -6.27 6.19 5.06
CA ILE A 263 -7.01 7.26 4.38
C ILE A 263 -8.45 7.34 4.92
N VAL A 264 -9.12 6.20 5.09
CA VAL A 264 -10.48 6.15 5.65
C VAL A 264 -10.50 6.66 7.11
N LEU A 265 -9.58 6.22 7.95
CA LEU A 265 -9.47 6.64 9.35
C LEU A 265 -9.15 8.13 9.49
N VAL A 266 -8.29 8.65 8.63
CA VAL A 266 -7.99 10.08 8.56
C VAL A 266 -9.24 10.85 8.17
N LYS A 267 -10.01 10.39 7.18
CA LYS A 267 -11.24 11.08 6.77
C LYS A 267 -12.30 11.05 7.85
N ILE A 268 -12.47 9.93 8.55
CA ILE A 268 -13.34 9.86 9.74
C ILE A 268 -12.89 10.91 10.74
N SER A 269 -11.60 10.98 11.05
CA SER A 269 -11.03 11.98 11.96
C SER A 269 -11.21 13.44 11.47
N LEU A 270 -11.07 13.71 10.18
CA LEU A 270 -11.28 15.04 9.58
C LEU A 270 -12.76 15.45 9.58
N SER A 271 -13.66 14.51 9.32
CA SER A 271 -15.11 14.76 9.35
C SER A 271 -15.56 15.11 10.76
N PHE A 272 -15.01 14.44 11.78
CA PHE A 272 -15.20 14.83 13.18
C PHE A 272 -14.67 16.23 13.50
N ARG A 273 -13.54 16.66 12.92
CA ARG A 273 -13.01 18.02 13.14
C ARG A 273 -13.86 19.12 12.51
N LEU A 274 -14.41 18.89 11.32
CA LEU A 274 -15.29 19.87 10.68
C LEU A 274 -16.55 20.08 11.54
N LEU A 275 -17.11 18.99 12.07
CA LEU A 275 -18.22 19.01 13.01
C LEU A 275 -17.87 19.73 14.33
N ASP A 276 -16.68 19.49 14.89
CA ASP A 276 -16.24 20.17 16.12
C ASP A 276 -15.96 21.65 15.88
N CYS A 277 -15.37 22.02 14.74
CA CYS A 277 -15.11 23.42 14.39
C CYS A 277 -16.39 24.21 14.14
N GLU A 278 -17.38 23.58 13.50
CA GLU A 278 -18.71 24.16 13.29
C GLU A 278 -19.43 24.34 14.63
N ARG A 279 -19.29 23.38 15.55
CA ARG A 279 -19.85 23.46 16.90
C ARG A 279 -19.19 24.54 17.75
N ASP A 280 -17.87 24.70 17.70
CA ASP A 280 -17.14 25.79 18.38
C ASP A 280 -17.51 27.17 17.80
N LEU A 281 -17.74 27.26 16.48
CA LEU A 281 -18.20 28.50 15.84
C LEU A 281 -19.63 28.86 16.28
N LEU A 282 -20.51 27.87 16.38
CA LEU A 282 -21.87 28.06 16.87
C LEU A 282 -21.91 28.47 18.35
N LEU A 283 -21.03 27.90 19.18
CA LEU A 283 -20.90 28.27 20.59
C LEU A 283 -20.40 29.71 20.75
N THR A 284 -19.36 30.10 20.01
CA THR A 284 -18.85 31.49 20.04
C THR A 284 -19.87 32.50 19.49
N LEU A 285 -20.67 32.12 18.48
CA LEU A 285 -21.79 32.93 18.01
C LEU A 285 -22.95 33.02 19.03
N SER A 286 -23.14 32.02 19.88
CA SER A 286 -24.17 32.03 20.93
C SER A 286 -23.78 32.89 22.12
N GLU A 287 -22.49 32.98 22.47
CA GLU A 287 -22.00 33.85 23.55
C GLU A 287 -21.95 35.34 23.16
N MET A 288 -22.06 35.66 21.86
CA MET A 288 -22.12 37.04 21.36
C MET A 288 -23.55 37.59 21.24
N LYS A 289 -24.58 36.82 21.65
CA LYS A 289 -25.99 37.25 21.71
C LYS A 289 -26.46 37.39 23.15
#